data_AF-A0A6A1QK03-F1
#
_entry.id   AF-A0A6A1QK03-F1
#
_cell.length_a   1.000
_cell.length_b   1.000
_cell.length_c   1.000
_cell.angle_alpha   90.00
_cell.angle_beta   90.00
_cell.angle_gamma   90.00
#
_symmetry.space_group_name_H-M   'P 1'
#
loop_
_entity.id
_entity.type
_entity.pdbx_description
1 polymer ?
#
loop_
_entity_poly.entity_id
_entity_poly.type
_entity_poly.pdbx_seq_one_letter_code
_entity_poly.pdbx_strand_id
1 'polypeptide(L)'
;MGLWNGCEYFVLDPHRVALTMRVPPRCVGILLDCEAGKLSFFNVSNGSHIFTFTDTFSGTLCAYFRPRAHDGSEHPDPLTICPLPVREKRVPEEEDSDTWLQPYEPSDPALAMW
;
A
#
# COMPACT_ATOMS: atom_id res chain seq x y z
N MET A 1 16.74 -7.77 2.40
CA MET A 1 16.45 -9.19 2.69
C MET A 1 16.76 -10.02 1.44
N GLY A 2 17.15 -11.28 1.59
CA GLY A 2 17.42 -12.20 0.50
C GLY A 2 17.10 -13.64 0.87
N LEU A 3 17.16 -14.52 -0.14
CA LEU A 3 17.03 -15.97 -0.02
C LEU A 3 18.30 -16.61 -0.57
N TRP A 4 18.92 -17.48 0.20
CA TRP A 4 20.09 -18.26 -0.18
C TRP A 4 19.75 -19.75 -0.16
N ASN A 5 20.32 -20.53 -1.07
CA ASN A 5 20.10 -21.98 -1.17
C ASN A 5 18.61 -22.42 -1.10
N GLY A 6 17.68 -21.56 -1.56
CA GLY A 6 16.25 -21.88 -1.68
C GLY A 6 15.50 -21.98 -0.36
N CYS A 7 16.18 -22.00 0.79
CA CYS A 7 15.57 -22.17 2.11
C CYS A 7 16.11 -21.24 3.20
N GLU A 8 17.23 -20.54 2.97
CA GLU A 8 17.85 -19.67 3.98
C GLU A 8 17.51 -18.19 3.74
N TYR A 9 16.58 -17.66 4.52
CA TYR A 9 16.27 -16.22 4.50
C TYR A 9 17.31 -15.44 5.31
N PHE A 10 17.69 -14.26 4.83
CA PHE A 10 18.67 -13.42 5.51
C PHE A 10 18.49 -11.93 5.26
N VAL A 11 19.09 -11.12 6.13
CA VAL A 11 19.31 -9.67 5.95
C VAL A 11 20.80 -9.35 6.06
N LEU A 12 21.19 -8.16 5.59
CA LEU A 12 22.55 -7.63 5.71
C LEU A 12 22.50 -6.44 6.67
N ASP A 13 22.92 -6.65 7.92
CA ASP A 13 22.86 -5.65 8.98
C ASP A 13 24.01 -5.83 9.99
N PRO A 14 25.11 -5.07 9.85
CA PRO A 14 25.85 -4.88 8.60
C PRO A 14 26.40 -6.21 8.03
N HIS A 15 26.34 -7.29 8.82
CA HIS A 15 26.71 -8.65 8.43
C HIS A 15 25.47 -9.48 8.08
N ARG A 16 25.68 -10.67 7.52
CA ARG A 16 24.59 -11.59 7.18
C ARG A 16 23.94 -12.13 8.46
N VAL A 17 22.68 -11.80 8.68
CA VAL A 17 21.86 -12.33 9.77
C VAL A 17 20.84 -13.31 9.19
N ALA A 18 20.88 -14.57 9.65
CA ALA A 18 19.90 -15.58 9.25
C ALA A 18 18.54 -15.31 9.91
N LEU A 19 17.47 -15.41 9.14
CA LEU A 19 16.10 -15.22 9.60
C LEU A 19 15.39 -16.57 9.68
N THR A 20 14.79 -16.87 10.82
CA THR A 20 13.95 -18.06 10.99
C THR A 20 12.50 -17.71 10.65
N MET A 21 11.97 -18.27 9.57
CA MET A 21 10.58 -18.07 9.15
C MET A 21 9.78 -19.35 9.36
N ARG A 22 8.68 -19.27 10.12
CA ARG A 22 7.77 -20.42 10.31
C ARG A 22 7.00 -20.77 9.04
N VAL A 23 6.66 -19.75 8.25
CA VAL A 23 5.93 -19.89 6.99
C VAL A 23 6.74 -19.19 5.90
N PRO A 24 7.18 -19.92 4.86
CA PRO A 24 7.83 -19.31 3.70
C PRO A 24 6.89 -18.29 3.02
N PRO A 25 7.35 -17.05 2.77
CA PRO A 25 6.53 -16.03 2.13
C PRO A 25 6.40 -16.34 0.63
N ARG A 26 5.17 -16.33 0.12
CA ARG A 26 4.92 -16.29 -1.34
C ARG A 26 4.94 -14.88 -1.89
N CYS A 27 4.64 -13.91 -1.04
CA CYS A 27 4.68 -12.49 -1.32
C CYS A 27 5.28 -11.76 -0.10
N VAL A 28 6.15 -10.80 -0.37
CA VAL A 28 6.81 -9.99 0.64
C VAL A 28 6.32 -8.55 0.52
N GLY A 29 5.80 -8.02 1.62
CA GLY A 29 5.45 -6.62 1.74
C GLY A 29 6.67 -5.82 2.18
N ILE A 30 6.91 -4.68 1.55
CA ILE A 30 8.00 -3.76 1.87
C ILE A 30 7.37 -2.42 2.21
N LEU A 31 7.66 -1.91 3.40
CA LEU A 31 7.19 -0.61 3.87
C LEU A 31 8.39 0.27 4.20
N LEU A 32 8.44 1.44 3.57
CA LEU A 32 9.42 2.47 3.85
C LEU A 32 8.73 3.64 4.54
N ASP A 33 9.17 3.95 5.75
CA ASP A 33 8.81 5.14 6.50
C ASP A 33 10.07 6.00 6.65
N CYS A 34 10.18 7.02 5.78
CA CYS A 34 11.37 7.87 5.74
C CYS A 34 11.51 8.74 6.98
N GLU A 35 10.39 9.23 7.54
CA GLU A 35 10.38 10.12 8.70
C GLU A 35 10.74 9.36 9.97
N ALA A 36 10.20 8.16 10.15
CA ALA A 36 10.53 7.30 11.27
C ALA A 36 11.87 6.55 11.09
N GLY A 37 12.51 6.65 9.93
CA GLY A 37 13.76 5.95 9.64
C GLY A 37 13.61 4.44 9.61
N LYS A 38 12.48 3.91 9.14
CA LYS A 38 12.19 2.46 9.15
C LYS A 38 12.01 1.88 7.76
N LEU A 39 12.65 0.73 7.53
CA LEU A 39 12.39 -0.13 6.38
C LEU A 39 11.99 -1.51 6.88
N SER A 40 10.72 -1.86 6.73
CA SER A 40 10.12 -3.09 7.27
C SER A 40 9.73 -4.07 6.18
N PHE A 41 9.97 -5.36 6.46
CA PHE A 41 9.60 -6.49 5.61
C PHE A 41 8.52 -7.33 6.30
N PHE A 42 7.51 -7.73 5.54
CA PHE A 42 6.37 -8.51 6.02
C PHE A 42 6.12 -9.71 5.12
N ASN A 43 5.68 -10.82 5.71
CA ASN A 43 5.15 -11.95 4.96
C ASN A 43 3.67 -11.67 4.70
N VAL A 44 3.31 -11.34 3.46
CA VAL A 44 1.92 -11.01 3.10
C VAL A 44 1.01 -12.23 3.24
N SER A 45 1.57 -13.44 3.06
CA SER A 45 0.82 -14.69 3.08
C SER A 45 0.15 -14.97 4.43
N ASN A 46 0.73 -14.49 5.54
CA ASN A 46 0.22 -14.69 6.89
C ASN A 46 0.17 -13.40 7.73
N GLY A 47 0.49 -12.24 7.12
CA GLY A 47 0.55 -10.94 7.78
C GLY A 47 1.68 -10.77 8.80
N SER A 48 2.59 -11.73 8.96
CA SER A 48 3.61 -11.65 10.00
C SER A 48 4.74 -10.68 9.64
N HIS A 49 5.23 -9.93 10.62
CA HIS A 49 6.47 -9.17 10.50
C HIS A 49 7.68 -10.10 10.30
N ILE A 50 8.61 -9.71 9.43
CA ILE A 50 9.85 -10.45 9.18
C ILE A 50 11.04 -9.75 9.83
N PHE A 51 11.28 -8.49 9.46
CA PHE A 51 12.44 -7.73 9.94
C PHE A 51 12.22 -6.23 9.70
N THR A 52 12.84 -5.38 10.53
CA THR A 52 12.86 -3.92 10.34
C THR A 52 14.28 -3.40 10.47
N PHE A 53 14.76 -2.72 9.44
CA PHE A 53 15.94 -1.86 9.56
C PHE A 53 15.53 -0.52 10.17
N THR A 54 16.39 0.02 11.01
CA THR A 54 16.24 1.37 11.57
C THR A 54 17.49 2.17 11.22
N ASP A 55 17.33 3.24 10.44
CA ASP A 55 18.44 4.10 10.02
C ASP A 55 17.93 5.51 9.64
N THR A 56 18.84 6.47 9.53
CA THR A 56 18.54 7.81 9.01
C THR A 56 18.72 7.81 7.50
N PHE A 57 17.62 7.94 6.76
CA PHE A 57 17.67 8.00 5.31
C PHE A 57 17.91 9.43 4.83
N SER A 58 19.11 9.69 4.29
CA SER A 58 19.43 10.96 3.65
C SER A 58 19.42 10.79 2.13
N GLY A 59 18.49 11.45 1.45
CA GLY A 59 18.39 11.47 0.00
C GLY A 59 17.35 10.53 -0.61
N THR A 60 17.43 10.35 -1.93
CA THR A 60 16.47 9.53 -2.68
C THR A 60 16.82 8.06 -2.57
N LEU A 61 15.83 7.25 -2.23
CA LEU A 61 15.94 5.80 -2.18
C LEU A 61 15.31 5.17 -3.43
N CYS A 62 15.93 4.09 -3.92
CA CYS A 62 15.43 3.30 -5.04
C CYS A 62 15.19 1.86 -4.58
N ALA A 63 14.14 1.24 -5.10
CA ALA A 63 13.91 -0.18 -4.89
C ALA A 63 15.00 -1.00 -5.61
N TYR A 64 15.56 -1.99 -4.91
CA TYR A 64 16.59 -2.86 -5.44
C TYR A 64 16.10 -4.31 -5.51
N PHE A 65 16.11 -4.90 -6.70
CA PHE A 65 15.71 -6.30 -6.94
C PHE A 65 16.86 -7.05 -7.61
N ARG A 66 17.15 -8.25 -7.10
CA ARG A 66 18.16 -9.16 -7.68
C ARG A 66 17.63 -10.59 -7.65
N PRO A 67 16.81 -11.00 -8.64
CA PRO A 67 16.44 -12.39 -8.82
C PRO A 67 17.70 -13.25 -9.01
N ARG A 68 17.74 -14.43 -8.39
CA ARG A 68 18.86 -15.37 -8.51
C ARG A 68 18.30 -16.78 -8.57
N ALA A 69 18.83 -17.58 -9.49
CA ALA A 69 18.47 -18.98 -9.60
C ALA A 69 19.09 -19.74 -8.43
N HIS A 70 18.28 -20.60 -7.80
CA HIS A 70 18.76 -21.42 -6.70
C HIS A 70 19.70 -22.54 -7.18
N ASP A 71 19.41 -23.12 -8.34
CA ASP A 71 20.10 -24.27 -8.93
C ASP A 71 21.34 -23.90 -9.75
N GLY A 72 21.71 -22.62 -9.80
CA GLY A 72 22.81 -22.12 -10.61
C GLY A 72 22.49 -21.96 -12.09
N SER A 73 21.23 -22.10 -12.50
CA SER A 73 20.80 -21.80 -13.87
C SER A 73 20.96 -20.31 -14.22
N GLU A 74 21.08 -20.02 -15.51
CA GLU A 74 21.22 -18.66 -16.03
C GLU A 74 19.92 -17.85 -15.93
N HIS A 75 18.78 -18.52 -15.81
CA HIS A 75 17.45 -17.92 -15.87
C HIS A 75 16.69 -18.13 -14.55
N PRO A 76 16.77 -17.17 -13.59
CA PRO A 76 15.96 -17.23 -12.39
C PRO A 76 14.47 -17.09 -12.70
N ASP A 77 13.63 -17.73 -11.88
CA ASP A 77 12.20 -17.40 -11.83
C ASP A 77 12.02 -15.89 -11.59
N PRO A 78 11.14 -15.21 -12.34
CA PRO A 78 11.01 -13.77 -12.26
C PRO A 78 10.39 -13.32 -10.93
N LEU A 79 10.86 -12.19 -10.41
CA LEU A 79 10.17 -11.45 -9.35
C LEU A 79 9.11 -10.54 -9.98
N THR A 80 7.87 -10.65 -9.52
CA THR A 80 6.76 -9.83 -10.00
C THR A 80 6.35 -8.82 -8.92
N ILE A 81 6.19 -7.56 -9.30
CA ILE A 81 5.63 -6.53 -8.41
C ILE A 81 4.11 -6.67 -8.44
N CYS A 82 3.49 -6.92 -7.29
CA CYS A 82 2.04 -7.04 -7.19
C CYS A 82 1.37 -5.68 -7.42
N PRO A 83 0.38 -5.57 -8.32
CA PRO A 83 -0.39 -4.35 -8.47
C PRO A 83 -1.19 -4.08 -7.19
N LEU A 84 -1.29 -2.80 -6.81
CA LEU A 84 -2.18 -2.40 -5.74
C LEU A 84 -3.63 -2.45 -6.24
N PRO A 85 -4.58 -2.97 -5.45
CA PRO A 85 -5.99 -2.84 -5.80
C PRO A 85 -6.34 -1.36 -5.87
N VAL A 86 -6.88 -0.93 -7.02
CA VAL A 86 -7.40 0.44 -7.17
C VAL A 86 -8.56 0.58 -6.21
N ARG A 87 -8.40 1.42 -5.17
CA ARG A 87 -9.54 1.87 -4.38
C ARG A 87 -10.34 2.82 -5.27
N GLU A 88 -11.41 2.33 -5.87
CA GLU A 88 -12.41 3.22 -6.47
C GLU A 88 -12.87 4.20 -5.38
N LYS A 89 -12.60 5.49 -5.60
CA LYS A 89 -13.21 6.55 -4.79
C LYS A 89 -14.70 6.47 -5.09
N ARG A 90 -15.49 5.91 -4.17
CA ARG A 90 -16.94 6.14 -4.18
C ARG A 90 -17.11 7.64 -3.95
N VAL A 91 -17.47 8.36 -5.00
CA VAL A 91 -17.96 9.73 -4.90
C VAL A 91 -19.29 9.62 -4.13
N PRO A 92 -19.49 10.31 -3.00
CA PRO A 92 -20.82 10.45 -2.44
C PRO A 92 -21.66 11.18 -3.50
N GLU A 93 -22.74 10.55 -3.96
CA GLU A 93 -23.71 11.20 -4.83
C GLU A 93 -24.23 12.43 -4.07
N GLU A 94 -23.87 13.63 -4.55
CA GLU A 94 -24.47 14.86 -4.07
C GLU A 94 -25.92 14.89 -4.57
N GLU A 95 -26.84 14.91 -3.61
CA GLU A 95 -28.28 14.99 -3.83
C GLU A 95 -28.60 16.38 -4.40
N ASP A 96 -28.73 16.48 -5.73
CA ASP A 96 -29.13 17.70 -6.44
C ASP A 96 -30.62 17.99 -6.20
N SER A 97 -30.91 18.58 -5.03
CA SER A 97 -32.25 18.99 -4.60
C SER A 97 -32.45 20.50 -4.80
N ASP A 98 -32.22 21.01 -6.02
CA ASP A 98 -32.55 22.39 -6.40
C ASP A 98 -33.63 22.46 -7.50
N THR A 99 -34.65 21.59 -7.40
CA THR A 99 -35.83 21.67 -8.27
C THR A 99 -36.90 22.59 -7.65
N TRP A 100 -36.77 23.87 -7.95
CA TRP A 100 -37.75 24.96 -7.89
C TRP A 100 -39.24 24.55 -7.82
N LEU A 101 -39.93 24.99 -6.76
CA LEU A 101 -41.39 25.20 -6.77
C LEU A 101 -41.75 26.53 -6.08
N GLN A 102 -42.02 27.56 -6.89
CA GLN A 102 -42.89 28.68 -6.53
C GLN A 102 -43.87 28.83 -7.71
N PRO A 103 -45.20 28.92 -7.47
CA PRO A 103 -45.77 30.25 -7.25
C PRO A 103 -47.00 30.26 -6.32
N TYR A 104 -47.14 31.32 -5.51
CA TYR A 104 -48.46 31.80 -5.10
C TYR A 104 -48.53 33.31 -5.34
N GLU A 105 -49.28 33.69 -6.36
CA GLU A 105 -49.75 35.05 -6.63
C GLU A 105 -51.05 35.28 -5.81
N PRO A 106 -51.14 36.32 -4.95
CA PRO A 106 -52.36 36.58 -4.20
C PRO A 106 -53.35 37.38 -5.07
N SER A 107 -54.49 36.76 -5.41
CA SER A 107 -55.67 37.48 -5.94
C SER A 107 -56.68 37.68 -4.81
N ASP A 108 -56.68 38.85 -4.15
CA ASP A 108 -57.87 39.28 -3.40
C ASP A 108 -58.00 40.81 -3.36
N PRO A 109 -58.93 41.43 -4.11
CA PRO A 109 -59.18 42.86 -4.09
C PRO A 109 -60.35 43.18 -3.15
N ALA A 110 -60.23 42.91 -1.85
CA ALA A 110 -61.35 43.13 -0.94
C ALA A 110 -60.99 43.55 0.51
N LEU A 111 -59.87 44.22 0.75
CA LEU A 111 -59.63 44.89 2.05
C LEU A 111 -59.00 46.29 1.88
N ALA A 112 -59.60 47.10 1.02
CA ALA A 112 -59.51 48.54 1.11
C ALA A 112 -60.88 49.09 1.53
N MET A 113 -60.86 49.84 2.64
CA MET A 113 -61.90 50.72 3.20
C MET A 113 -62.65 50.18 4.46
N TRP A 114 -62.40 50.93 5.53
CA TRP A 114 -62.97 50.98 6.90
C TRP A 114 -62.36 50.05 7.94
#